data_AF-A0A968PD92-F1
#
_entry.id   AF-A0A968PD92-F1
#
_cell.length_a   1.000
_cell.length_b   1.000
_cell.length_c   1.000
_cell.angle_alpha   90.00
_cell.angle_beta   90.00
_cell.angle_gamma   90.00
#
_symmetry.space_group_name_H-M   'P 1'
#
loop_
_entity.id
_entity.type
_entity.pdbx_description
1 polymer ?
#
loop_
_entity_poly.entity_id
_entity_poly.type
_entity_poly.pdbx_seq_one_letter_code
_entity_poly.pdbx_strand_id
1 'polypeptide(L)'
;MTAQQRWAIAVLVTLLVSPLLAAPPIADTCETALPIAFEPVAGSTMGAGADGDASCGTSKLSPDVWYRFTPTAAARLVASTAGSSFDTVVSAHRSCPPPTSGELACNDNGAGLQAAASF
;
A
#
# COMPACT_ATOMS: atom_id res chain seq x y z
N MET A 1 -29.91 19.69 -1.11
CA MET A 1 -29.55 21.03 -0.64
C MET A 1 -30.05 21.10 0.80
N THR A 2 -29.28 21.20 1.88
CA THR A 2 -27.91 21.66 2.13
C THR A 2 -27.53 21.09 3.50
N ALA A 3 -26.29 20.66 3.67
CA ALA A 3 -25.77 20.20 4.95
C ALA A 3 -25.81 21.32 6.01
N GLN A 4 -26.22 20.99 7.23
CA GLN A 4 -26.04 21.82 8.41
C GLN A 4 -25.28 21.01 9.47
N GLN A 5 -24.06 21.46 9.72
CA GLN A 5 -23.11 20.97 10.71
C GLN A 5 -23.68 21.05 12.14
N ARG A 6 -23.38 20.05 12.99
CA ARG A 6 -23.23 20.21 14.44
C ARG A 6 -22.08 19.32 14.99
N TRP A 7 -20.97 20.00 15.25
CA TRP A 7 -19.75 19.80 16.03
C TRP A 7 -19.58 18.60 16.99
N ALA A 8 -18.34 18.09 17.05
CA ALA A 8 -17.56 17.99 18.30
C ALA A 8 -16.05 17.79 18.01
N ILE A 9 -15.21 18.72 18.47
CA ILE A 9 -13.77 18.51 18.65
C ILE A 9 -13.59 17.94 20.07
N ALA A 10 -12.95 16.79 20.18
CA ALA A 10 -12.40 16.30 21.43
C ALA A 10 -10.92 15.99 21.21
N VAL A 11 -10.05 16.97 21.48
CA VAL A 11 -8.64 16.70 21.75
C VAL A 11 -8.57 16.37 23.23
N LEU A 12 -8.50 15.08 23.54
CA LEU A 12 -8.05 14.61 24.85
C LEU A 12 -6.67 14.00 24.65
N VAL A 13 -5.63 14.73 25.03
CA VAL A 13 -4.28 14.18 25.20
C VAL A 13 -4.31 13.37 26.49
N THR A 14 -4.62 12.09 26.37
CA THR A 14 -4.46 11.11 27.45
C THR A 14 -3.40 10.11 27.02
N LEU A 15 -2.27 10.13 27.74
CA LEU A 15 -1.22 9.12 27.84
C LEU A 15 -1.18 8.12 26.67
N LEU A 16 -0.34 8.37 25.66
CA LEU A 16 -0.11 7.41 24.57
C LEU A 16 0.68 6.20 25.11
N VAL A 17 -0.01 5.28 25.79
CA VAL A 17 0.27 3.88 25.51
C VAL A 17 -0.22 3.71 24.09
N SER A 18 0.68 3.88 23.11
CA SER A 18 0.36 3.51 21.74
C SER A 18 -0.22 2.11 21.83
N PRO A 19 -1.49 1.86 21.45
CA PRO A 19 -1.81 0.50 21.08
C PRO A 19 -0.76 0.18 20.03
N LEU A 20 0.02 -0.89 20.23
CA LEU A 20 0.69 -1.50 19.09
C LEU A 20 -0.40 -1.53 18.03
N LEU A 21 -0.27 -0.71 16.99
CA LEU A 21 -1.25 -0.66 15.91
C LEU A 21 -1.41 -2.13 15.57
N ALA A 22 -2.57 -2.71 15.86
CA ALA A 22 -2.84 -4.05 15.40
C ALA A 22 -2.53 -3.98 13.92
N ALA A 23 -1.55 -4.77 13.47
CA ALA A 23 -1.18 -4.77 12.07
C ALA A 23 -2.50 -4.88 11.31
N PRO A 24 -2.78 -3.97 10.35
CA PRO A 24 -4.03 -4.03 9.61
C PRO A 24 -4.26 -5.48 9.16
N PRO A 25 -5.53 -5.97 9.14
CA PRO A 25 -5.81 -7.32 8.67
C PRO A 25 -5.03 -7.53 7.37
N ILE A 26 -4.30 -8.65 7.29
CA ILE A 26 -3.38 -8.93 6.18
C ILE A 26 -4.15 -8.67 4.90
N ALA A 27 -3.75 -7.63 4.17
CA ALA A 27 -4.38 -7.23 2.93
C ALA A 27 -3.84 -8.16 1.84
N ASP A 28 -4.17 -9.43 2.00
CA ASP A 28 -3.52 -10.55 1.32
C ASP A 28 -3.91 -10.61 -0.15
N THR A 29 -5.15 -10.23 -0.44
CA THR A 29 -5.66 -10.20 -1.80
C THR A 29 -6.00 -8.80 -2.23
N CYS A 30 -6.02 -8.60 -3.55
CA CYS A 30 -6.43 -7.35 -4.14
C CYS A 30 -7.87 -6.93 -3.74
N GLU A 31 -8.78 -7.88 -3.54
CA GLU A 31 -10.17 -7.63 -3.11
C GLU A 31 -10.26 -7.11 -1.68
N THR A 32 -9.28 -7.48 -0.84
CA THR A 32 -9.18 -7.08 0.57
C THR A 32 -8.14 -5.98 0.80
N ALA A 33 -7.65 -5.36 -0.30
CA ALA A 33 -6.62 -4.35 -0.27
C ALA A 33 -6.92 -3.20 0.70
N LEU A 34 -5.95 -2.86 1.54
CA LEU A 34 -6.11 -1.80 2.53
C LEU A 34 -6.15 -0.43 1.85
N PRO A 35 -7.18 0.41 2.09
CA PRO A 35 -7.20 1.76 1.54
C PRO A 35 -6.12 2.63 2.19
N ILE A 36 -5.34 3.33 1.36
CA ILE A 36 -4.26 4.22 1.82
C ILE A 36 -4.43 5.65 1.29
N ALA A 37 -3.78 6.60 1.98
CA ALA A 37 -3.64 8.00 1.58
C ALA A 37 -2.16 8.31 1.30
N PHE A 38 -1.80 9.60 1.23
CA PHE A 38 -0.41 10.02 1.00
C PHE A 38 0.51 9.88 2.23
N GLU A 39 -0.02 9.42 3.35
CA GLU A 39 0.76 9.20 4.57
C GLU A 39 1.51 7.87 4.51
N PRO A 40 2.73 7.78 5.08
CA PRO A 40 3.45 6.52 5.18
C PRO A 40 2.66 5.45 5.92
N VAL A 41 2.72 4.22 5.43
CA VAL A 41 2.05 3.05 6.03
C VAL A 41 3.11 2.06 6.48
N ALA A 42 3.07 1.67 7.75
CA ALA A 42 3.85 0.55 8.26
C ALA A 42 3.12 -0.76 7.97
N GLY A 43 3.86 -1.79 7.54
CA GLY A 43 3.28 -3.08 7.16
C GLY A 43 4.30 -4.22 7.23
N SER A 44 3.82 -5.43 6.94
CA SER A 44 4.62 -6.64 6.85
C SER A 44 3.97 -7.60 5.86
N THR A 45 4.77 -8.37 5.13
CA THR A 45 4.32 -9.50 4.30
C THR A 45 4.36 -10.82 5.06
N MET A 46 4.68 -10.81 6.36
CA MET A 46 4.77 -12.02 7.16
C MET A 46 3.39 -12.67 7.31
N GLY A 47 3.28 -13.92 6.84
CA GLY A 47 2.02 -14.68 6.86
C GLY A 47 1.09 -14.38 5.69
N ALA A 48 1.52 -13.55 4.73
CA ALA A 48 0.79 -13.30 3.49
C ALA A 48 1.02 -14.41 2.45
N GLY A 49 0.06 -14.58 1.55
CA GLY A 49 0.14 -15.36 0.33
C GLY A 49 0.96 -14.67 -0.76
N ALA A 50 1.19 -15.42 -1.84
CA ALA A 50 1.82 -14.92 -3.06
C ALA A 50 0.74 -14.83 -4.14
N ASP A 51 0.03 -13.71 -4.16
CA ASP A 51 -1.19 -13.48 -4.94
C ASP A 51 -0.94 -12.55 -6.13
N GLY A 52 0.18 -11.82 -6.12
CA GLY A 52 0.64 -10.91 -7.15
C GLY A 52 1.69 -11.51 -8.09
N ASP A 53 1.70 -10.96 -9.31
CA ASP A 53 2.78 -11.15 -10.27
C ASP A 53 3.18 -9.77 -10.79
N ALA A 54 4.47 -9.58 -11.06
CA ALA A 54 5.01 -8.31 -11.48
C ALA A 54 5.91 -8.53 -12.71
N SER A 55 5.93 -7.56 -13.64
CA SER A 55 6.79 -7.68 -14.83
C SER A 55 8.28 -7.56 -14.53
N CYS A 56 8.63 -7.13 -13.31
CA CYS A 56 9.99 -6.95 -12.82
C CYS A 56 10.17 -7.63 -11.47
N GLY A 57 11.42 -7.92 -11.13
CA GLY A 57 11.76 -8.75 -9.97
C GLY A 57 11.31 -10.20 -10.16
N THR A 58 11.82 -11.09 -9.31
CA THR A 58 11.36 -12.50 -9.29
C THR A 58 10.36 -12.67 -8.15
N SER A 59 9.24 -11.93 -8.20
CA SER A 59 8.31 -11.80 -7.07
C SER A 59 7.12 -12.76 -7.09
N LYS A 60 6.88 -13.49 -8.18
CA LYS A 60 5.70 -14.35 -8.36
C LYS A 60 5.41 -15.36 -7.24
N LEU A 61 6.45 -15.79 -6.51
CA LEU A 61 6.32 -16.74 -5.40
C LEU A 61 6.62 -16.09 -4.04
N SER A 62 6.78 -14.76 -4.00
CA SER A 62 7.08 -14.01 -2.79
C SER A 62 5.78 -13.57 -2.11
N PRO A 63 5.72 -13.57 -0.77
CA PRO A 63 4.59 -13.02 -0.04
C PRO A 63 4.37 -11.55 -0.39
N ASP A 64 3.12 -11.15 -0.65
CA ASP A 64 2.75 -9.79 -1.03
C ASP A 64 1.58 -9.24 -0.21
N VAL A 65 1.43 -7.92 -0.24
CA VAL A 65 0.32 -7.22 0.42
C VAL A 65 -0.22 -6.14 -0.51
N TRP A 66 -1.54 -6.01 -0.52
CA TRP A 66 -2.28 -5.16 -1.44
C TRP A 66 -2.74 -3.87 -0.78
N TYR A 67 -2.46 -2.75 -1.44
CA TYR A 67 -2.94 -1.44 -1.03
C TYR A 67 -3.78 -0.81 -2.13
N ARG A 68 -4.85 -0.11 -1.75
CA ARG A 68 -5.74 0.59 -2.68
C ARG A 68 -5.64 2.10 -2.48
N PHE A 69 -5.25 2.80 -3.53
CA PHE A 69 -5.26 4.25 -3.58
C PHE A 69 -6.36 4.75 -4.53
N THR A 70 -7.15 5.74 -4.09
CA THR A 70 -8.17 6.38 -4.94
C THR A 70 -7.78 7.84 -5.19
N PRO A 71 -7.22 8.18 -6.37
CA PRO A 71 -6.85 9.55 -6.68
C PRO A 71 -8.09 10.44 -6.80
N THR A 72 -8.02 11.66 -6.26
CA THR A 72 -9.07 12.68 -6.37
C THR A 72 -8.88 13.61 -7.57
N ALA A 73 -7.69 13.59 -8.18
CA ALA A 73 -7.33 14.32 -9.38
C ALA A 73 -6.26 13.56 -10.16
N ALA A 74 -6.07 13.90 -11.45
CA ALA A 74 -4.98 13.37 -12.23
C ALA A 74 -3.64 13.89 -11.69
N ALA A 75 -2.76 12.98 -11.29
CA ALA A 75 -1.43 13.27 -10.78
C ALA A 75 -0.50 12.09 -11.05
N ARG A 76 0.80 12.36 -11.11
CA ARG A 76 1.83 11.32 -11.10
C ARG A 76 2.06 10.87 -9.67
N LEU A 77 1.98 9.56 -9.43
CA LEU A 77 2.17 8.97 -8.12
C LEU A 77 3.55 8.31 -8.04
N VAL A 78 4.07 8.22 -6.81
CA VAL A 78 5.28 7.46 -6.50
C VAL A 78 4.96 6.60 -5.30
N ALA A 79 5.05 5.28 -5.47
CA ALA A 79 5.01 4.32 -4.38
C ALA A 79 6.44 3.91 -4.06
N SER A 80 6.83 3.99 -2.78
CA SER A 80 8.18 3.65 -2.33
C SER A 80 8.15 2.82 -1.05
N THR A 81 9.01 1.82 -1.00
CA THR A 81 9.28 0.97 0.18
C THR A 81 10.58 1.37 0.88
N ALA A 82 11.02 2.61 0.71
CA ALA A 82 12.20 3.13 1.39
C ALA A 82 12.06 2.96 2.91
N GLY A 83 13.08 2.38 3.54
CA GLY A 83 13.07 2.03 4.96
C GLY A 83 12.67 0.57 5.26
N SER A 84 12.27 -0.21 4.26
CA SER A 84 12.09 -1.66 4.41
C SER A 84 13.41 -2.35 4.77
N SER A 85 13.30 -3.39 5.61
CA SER A 85 14.44 -4.19 6.11
C SER A 85 14.83 -5.36 5.19
N PHE A 86 14.15 -5.53 4.07
CA PHE A 86 14.34 -6.63 3.11
C PHE A 86 14.18 -6.12 1.68
N ASP A 87 14.50 -7.00 0.71
CA ASP A 87 14.39 -6.71 -0.71
C ASP A 87 12.92 -6.69 -1.16
N THR A 88 12.51 -5.63 -1.85
CA THR A 88 11.09 -5.40 -2.15
C THR A 88 10.85 -5.15 -3.63
N VAL A 89 9.74 -5.71 -4.13
CA VAL A 89 9.14 -5.35 -5.41
C VAL A 89 7.88 -4.53 -5.18
N VAL A 90 7.66 -3.51 -5.99
CA VAL A 90 6.40 -2.75 -6.05
C VAL A 90 5.89 -2.77 -7.48
N SER A 91 4.66 -3.26 -7.67
CA SER A 91 3.90 -3.13 -8.92
C SER A 91 2.59 -2.38 -8.68
N ALA A 92 2.21 -1.54 -9.63
CA ALA A 92 0.99 -0.75 -9.61
C ALA A 92 0.03 -1.27 -10.69
N HIS A 93 -1.25 -1.45 -10.35
CA HIS A 93 -2.24 -2.06 -11.25
C HIS A 93 -3.50 -1.20 -11.37
N ARG A 94 -4.15 -1.21 -12.54
CA ARG A 94 -5.41 -0.46 -12.77
C ARG A 94 -6.67 -1.17 -12.28
N SER A 95 -6.61 -2.49 -12.09
CA SER A 95 -7.79 -3.32 -11.87
C SER A 95 -7.53 -4.43 -10.86
N CYS A 96 -8.64 -4.97 -10.35
CA CYS A 96 -8.68 -6.06 -9.41
C CYS A 96 -9.65 -7.14 -9.92
N PRO A 97 -9.24 -8.42 -10.07
CA PRO A 97 -7.88 -8.93 -9.90
C PRO A 97 -6.91 -8.33 -10.94
N PRO A 98 -5.60 -8.29 -10.64
CA PRO A 98 -4.58 -7.70 -11.51
C PRO A 98 -4.19 -8.68 -12.64
N PRO A 99 -4.50 -8.41 -13.92
CA PRO A 99 -3.79 -9.08 -14.99
C PRO A 99 -2.39 -8.46 -15.13
N THR A 100 -1.36 -9.24 -15.46
CA THR A 100 -0.02 -8.70 -15.76
C THR A 100 -0.05 -7.65 -16.89
N SER A 101 -1.03 -7.74 -17.79
CA SER A 101 -1.27 -6.74 -18.86
C SER A 101 -1.90 -5.42 -18.37
N GLY A 102 -2.37 -5.36 -17.12
CA GLY A 102 -2.94 -4.19 -16.46
C GLY A 102 -1.97 -3.46 -15.53
N GLU A 103 -0.70 -3.90 -15.50
CA GLU A 103 0.37 -3.28 -14.73
C GLU A 103 0.73 -1.91 -15.34
N LEU A 104 0.73 -0.89 -14.49
CA LEU A 104 1.07 0.49 -14.80
C LEU A 104 2.57 0.74 -14.74
N ALA A 105 3.20 0.20 -13.70
CA ALA A 105 4.61 0.35 -13.40
C ALA A 105 5.02 -0.78 -12.46
N CYS A 106 6.28 -1.19 -12.59
CA CYS A 106 6.94 -2.08 -11.66
C CYS A 106 8.32 -1.52 -11.33
N ASN A 107 8.75 -1.71 -10.08
CA ASN A 107 10.14 -1.56 -9.70
C ASN A 107 10.55 -2.62 -8.67
N ASP A 108 11.76 -3.17 -8.85
CA ASP A 108 12.44 -4.14 -7.99
C ASP A 108 13.76 -3.58 -7.44
N ASN A 109 14.31 -2.52 -8.05
CA ASN A 109 15.59 -1.93 -7.65
C ASN A 109 15.51 -0.40 -7.67
N GLY A 110 15.22 0.20 -6.52
CA GLY A 110 15.34 1.64 -6.26
C GLY A 110 16.69 1.98 -5.63
N ALA A 111 16.72 2.70 -4.50
CA ALA A 111 17.96 3.15 -3.83
C ALA A 111 18.73 2.01 -3.11
N GLY A 112 18.92 0.87 -3.78
CA GLY A 112 19.36 -0.41 -3.20
C GLY A 112 18.29 -1.49 -3.37
N LEU A 113 18.11 -2.35 -2.36
CA LEU A 113 17.11 -3.43 -2.28
C LEU A 113 15.64 -2.94 -2.12
N GLN A 114 15.37 -1.65 -2.31
CA GLN A 114 14.06 -1.06 -2.00
C GLN A 114 13.47 -0.47 -3.27
N ALA A 115 12.21 -0.79 -3.58
CA ALA A 115 11.56 -0.36 -4.80
C ALA A 115 10.95 1.06 -4.70
N ALA A 116 10.96 1.75 -5.84
CA ALA A 116 10.20 2.99 -6.03
C ALA A 116 9.58 3.03 -7.44
N ALA A 117 8.28 2.81 -7.56
CA ALA A 117 7.56 2.81 -8.84
C ALA A 117 6.82 4.14 -9.03
N SER A 118 6.77 4.65 -10.26
CA SER A 118 6.03 5.87 -10.57
C SER A 118 5.15 5.69 -11.80
N PHE A 119 3.91 6.19 -11.70
CA PHE A 119 2.81 5.93 -12.63
C PHE A 119 1.80 7.08 -12.66
#